data_AF-D6TWW1-F1
#
_entry.id   AF-D6TWW1-F1
#
_cell.length_a   1.000
_cell.length_b   1.000
_cell.length_c   1.000
_cell.angle_alpha   90.00
_cell.angle_beta   90.00
_cell.angle_gamma   90.00
#
_symmetry.space_group_name_H-M   'P 1'
#
loop_
_entity.id
_entity.type
_entity.pdbx_description
1 polymer ?
#
loop_
_entity_poly.entity_id
_entity_poly.type
_entity_poly.pdbx_seq_one_letter_code
_entity_poly.pdbx_strand_id
1 'polypeptide(L)'
;MNAIQPPNMTRSLLLDNQQATLNETLHHLLAQHAGRALDICTTRLTLEGWALVCDGLQQVGNLRLLLNPTVLATIEDEPLADMHTTRTHHPLGTERSKDPQEERLALVEALIAFLQQNHVQVRFAERPPLHARCFLFYADQDSARSAPQTAIVGSSDLTRTGLLTNAELNVVHRAHLTHDDITLKRLRGLLEREERTLLLQCSQEQRLLAARLPTLLLLEHLTTWFAHHWEHATDGKGRLIAHLQAHKAQYYSAPLRQHDQPGEAPEQAQPPHGKDASAPHSGTPRKETWAEHDYTQRQQG
;
A
#
# COMPACT_ATOMS: atom_id res chain seq x y z
N MET A 1 -31.17 17.93 -12.22
CA MET A 1 -29.75 17.90 -11.81
C MET A 1 -29.10 16.74 -12.53
N ASN A 2 -28.34 17.02 -13.59
CA ASN A 2 -27.62 15.98 -14.34
C ASN A 2 -26.46 15.49 -13.47
N ALA A 3 -26.57 14.27 -12.96
CA ALA A 3 -25.43 13.59 -12.36
C ALA A 3 -24.37 13.45 -13.46
N ILE A 4 -23.28 14.20 -13.33
CA ILE A 4 -22.08 14.00 -14.13
C ILE A 4 -21.57 12.62 -13.74
N GLN A 5 -21.92 11.60 -14.53
CA GLN A 5 -21.23 10.31 -14.44
C GLN A 5 -19.75 10.60 -14.70
N PRO A 6 -18.84 10.24 -13.79
CA PRO A 6 -17.43 10.41 -14.07
C PRO A 6 -17.10 9.61 -15.35
N PRO A 7 -16.17 10.11 -16.19
CA PRO A 7 -15.87 9.48 -17.46
C PRO A 7 -15.57 8.00 -17.24
N ASN A 8 -16.16 7.17 -18.10
CA ASN A 8 -16.00 5.73 -18.16
C ASN A 8 -14.57 5.41 -18.62
N MET A 9 -13.56 5.79 -17.84
CA MET A 9 -12.19 5.39 -18.06
C MET A 9 -12.14 3.90 -17.79
N THR A 10 -11.80 3.12 -18.80
CA THR A 10 -11.45 1.71 -18.67
C THR A 10 -10.27 1.63 -17.70
N ARG A 11 -10.56 1.51 -16.40
CA ARG A 11 -9.53 1.59 -15.37
C ARG A 11 -8.61 0.41 -15.54
N SER A 12 -7.30 0.68 -15.59
CA SER A 12 -6.27 -0.33 -15.78
C SER A 12 -6.49 -1.50 -14.83
N LEU A 13 -6.31 -2.70 -15.37
CA LEU A 13 -6.28 -3.94 -14.60
C LEU A 13 -4.86 -4.22 -14.08
N LEU A 14 -3.86 -3.48 -14.56
CA LEU A 14 -2.46 -3.59 -14.17
C LEU A 14 -1.98 -2.25 -13.60
N LEU A 15 -1.42 -2.27 -12.40
CA LEU A 15 -0.89 -1.08 -11.72
C LEU A 15 0.60 -1.28 -11.48
N ASP A 16 1.40 -0.35 -11.98
CA ASP A 16 2.87 -0.44 -11.99
C ASP A 16 3.57 0.80 -11.43
N ASN A 17 2.79 1.78 -10.95
CA ASN A 17 3.26 3.10 -10.52
C ASN A 17 3.98 3.92 -11.60
N GLN A 18 3.90 3.52 -12.88
CA GLN A 18 4.40 4.29 -14.02
C GLN A 18 3.25 4.85 -14.87
N GLN A 19 2.30 3.98 -15.22
CA GLN A 19 1.13 4.34 -16.02
C GLN A 19 -0.11 4.56 -15.17
N ALA A 20 -0.24 3.77 -14.10
CA ALA A 20 -1.31 3.89 -13.11
C ALA A 20 -0.76 3.53 -11.75
N THR A 21 -0.96 4.41 -10.77
CA THR A 21 -0.49 4.17 -9.40
C THR A 21 -1.48 3.35 -8.60
N LEU A 22 -0.97 2.60 -7.62
CA LEU A 22 -1.84 1.97 -6.63
C LEU A 22 -2.58 3.04 -5.81
N ASN A 23 -1.92 4.14 -5.48
CA ASN A 23 -2.52 5.25 -4.73
C ASN A 23 -3.82 5.78 -5.39
N GLU A 24 -3.77 6.15 -6.67
CA GLU A 24 -4.94 6.67 -7.40
C GLU A 24 -6.07 5.64 -7.47
N THR A 25 -5.72 4.38 -7.67
CA THR A 25 -6.69 3.29 -7.74
C THR A 25 -7.35 3.04 -6.37
N LEU A 26 -6.57 3.07 -5.28
CA LEU A 26 -7.09 2.93 -3.93
C LEU A 26 -8.01 4.10 -3.56
N HIS A 27 -7.64 5.35 -3.84
CA HIS A 27 -8.51 6.51 -3.62
C HIS A 27 -9.87 6.32 -4.29
N HIS A 28 -9.85 5.87 -5.54
CA HIS A 28 -11.08 5.61 -6.27
C HIS A 28 -11.91 4.50 -5.62
N LEU A 29 -11.29 3.35 -5.33
CA LEU A 29 -12.01 2.20 -4.78
C LEU A 29 -12.53 2.47 -3.37
N LEU A 30 -11.76 3.13 -2.52
CA LEU A 30 -12.18 3.54 -1.17
C LEU A 30 -13.40 4.46 -1.23
N ALA A 31 -13.41 5.44 -2.14
CA ALA A 31 -14.59 6.29 -2.34
C ALA A 31 -15.82 5.50 -2.81
N GLN A 32 -15.66 4.51 -3.69
CA GLN A 32 -16.76 3.66 -4.15
C GLN A 32 -17.29 2.68 -3.08
N HIS A 33 -16.48 2.38 -2.06
CA HIS A 33 -16.78 1.41 -1.02
C HIS A 33 -16.92 2.05 0.36
N ALA A 34 -17.20 3.36 0.42
CA ALA A 34 -17.55 4.04 1.66
C ALA A 34 -18.73 3.33 2.36
N GLY A 35 -18.61 3.14 3.67
CA GLY A 35 -19.53 2.40 4.53
C GLY A 35 -19.46 0.88 4.36
N ARG A 36 -18.61 0.34 3.49
CA ARG A 36 -18.52 -1.11 3.22
C ARG A 36 -17.31 -1.76 3.87
N ALA A 37 -17.29 -3.08 3.84
CA ALA A 37 -16.20 -3.90 4.33
C ALA A 37 -14.94 -3.82 3.43
N LEU A 38 -13.78 -3.78 4.09
CA LEU A 38 -12.46 -3.83 3.47
C LEU A 38 -11.53 -4.73 4.29
N ASP A 39 -10.81 -5.61 3.61
CA ASP A 39 -9.72 -6.37 4.19
C ASP A 39 -8.41 -6.04 3.48
N ILE A 40 -7.35 -5.82 4.24
CA ILE A 40 -6.02 -5.49 3.74
C ILE A 40 -5.02 -6.47 4.33
N CYS A 41 -4.20 -7.04 3.46
CA CYS A 41 -3.01 -7.81 3.80
C CYS A 41 -1.78 -7.04 3.35
N THR A 42 -0.81 -6.79 4.23
CA THR A 42 0.44 -6.12 3.85
C THR A 42 1.59 -6.50 4.77
N THR A 43 2.81 -6.45 4.27
CA THR A 43 4.02 -6.84 5.00
C THR A 43 4.73 -5.64 5.65
N ARG A 44 4.52 -4.45 5.08
CA ARG A 44 5.06 -3.18 5.55
C ARG A 44 3.96 -2.13 5.56
N LEU A 45 4.05 -1.21 6.50
CA LEU A 45 3.15 -0.08 6.64
C LEU A 45 4.03 1.07 7.12
N THR A 46 4.02 2.23 6.46
CA THR A 46 4.69 3.45 6.96
C THR A 46 3.65 4.51 7.32
N LEU A 47 4.01 5.48 8.17
CA LEU A 47 3.13 6.61 8.50
C LEU A 47 2.71 7.38 7.24
N GLU A 48 3.65 7.61 6.34
CA GLU A 48 3.46 8.34 5.10
C GLU A 48 2.58 7.55 4.12
N GLY A 49 2.78 6.22 4.03
CA GLY A 49 1.94 5.34 3.22
C GLY A 49 0.49 5.30 3.72
N TRP A 50 0.30 5.21 5.04
CA TRP A 50 -1.03 5.32 5.65
C TRP A 50 -1.68 6.68 5.39
N ALA A 51 -0.93 7.77 5.56
CA ALA A 51 -1.43 9.13 5.39
C ALA A 51 -1.95 9.41 3.97
N LEU A 52 -1.43 8.71 2.96
CA LEU A 52 -1.93 8.82 1.59
C LEU A 52 -3.35 8.28 1.41
N VAL A 53 -3.78 7.32 2.22
CA VAL A 53 -5.06 6.61 2.03
C VAL A 53 -6.01 6.74 3.23
N CYS A 54 -5.60 7.44 4.29
CA CYS A 54 -6.31 7.46 5.56
C CYS A 54 -7.74 7.99 5.44
N ASP A 55 -7.99 8.98 4.60
CA ASP A 55 -9.31 9.56 4.43
C ASP A 55 -10.30 8.55 3.86
N GLY A 56 -9.87 7.78 2.86
CA GLY A 56 -10.68 6.72 2.29
C GLY A 56 -10.89 5.59 3.29
N LEU A 57 -9.86 5.22 4.05
CA LEU A 57 -9.95 4.20 5.08
C LEU A 57 -10.88 4.59 6.24
N GLN A 58 -10.93 5.87 6.62
CA GLN A 58 -11.86 6.36 7.65
C GLN A 58 -13.34 6.24 7.23
N GLN A 59 -13.61 6.22 5.93
CA GLN A 59 -14.97 6.12 5.41
C GLN A 59 -15.43 4.67 5.25
N VAL A 60 -14.58 3.65 5.41
CA VAL A 60 -15.03 2.26 5.28
C VAL A 60 -15.83 1.82 6.51
N GLY A 61 -16.77 0.89 6.33
CA GLY A 61 -17.67 0.43 7.39
C GLY A 61 -16.99 -0.53 8.37
N ASN A 62 -16.18 -1.47 7.87
CA ASN A 62 -15.46 -2.46 8.68
C ASN A 62 -14.11 -2.79 8.03
N LEU A 63 -13.00 -2.50 8.73
CA LEU A 63 -11.64 -2.70 8.25
C LEU A 63 -10.92 -3.81 9.01
N ARG A 64 -10.34 -4.75 8.27
CA ARG A 64 -9.39 -5.73 8.82
C ARG A 64 -8.01 -5.54 8.23
N LEU A 65 -7.01 -5.33 9.08
CA LEU A 65 -5.61 -5.23 8.73
C LEU A 65 -4.88 -6.50 9.17
N LEU A 66 -4.51 -7.35 8.21
CA LEU A 66 -3.67 -8.50 8.43
C LEU A 66 -2.23 -8.12 8.10
N LEU A 67 -1.39 -8.07 9.13
CA LEU A 67 -0.04 -7.51 9.04
C LEU A 67 1.02 -8.58 9.29
N ASN A 68 2.16 -8.45 8.62
CA ASN A 68 3.38 -9.10 9.08
C ASN A 68 3.90 -8.38 10.34
N PRO A 69 4.32 -9.09 11.41
CA PRO A 69 4.97 -8.47 12.57
C PRO A 69 6.13 -7.51 12.25
N THR A 70 6.81 -7.69 11.12
CA THR A 70 7.87 -6.78 10.63
C THR A 70 7.39 -5.34 10.45
N VAL A 71 6.08 -5.09 10.35
CA VAL A 71 5.50 -3.74 10.36
C VAL A 71 5.98 -2.93 11.58
N LEU A 72 6.14 -3.57 12.74
CA LEU A 72 6.62 -2.90 13.95
C LEU A 72 8.06 -2.40 13.85
N ALA A 73 8.84 -2.88 12.88
CA ALA A 73 10.17 -2.36 12.61
C ALA A 73 10.16 -1.31 11.50
N THR A 74 9.18 -1.36 10.59
CA THR A 74 9.19 -0.58 9.35
C THR A 74 8.26 0.64 9.35
N ILE A 75 7.42 0.79 10.37
CA ILE A 75 6.45 1.88 10.46
C ILE A 75 7.06 3.28 10.51
N GLU A 76 8.35 3.34 10.80
CA GLU A 76 9.14 4.55 10.94
C GLU A 76 10.17 4.74 9.81
N ASP A 77 10.35 3.77 8.91
CA ASP A 77 11.53 3.64 8.03
C ASP A 77 11.62 4.65 6.87
N GLU A 78 10.62 5.51 6.65
CA GLU A 78 10.68 6.51 5.58
C GLU A 78 10.88 7.93 6.16
N PRO A 79 11.98 8.62 5.82
CA PRO A 79 12.13 10.03 6.15
C PRO A 79 11.14 10.87 5.34
N LEU A 80 10.60 11.93 5.94
CA LEU A 80 9.90 13.01 5.22
C LEU A 80 10.90 13.75 4.32
N ALA A 81 11.32 13.14 3.21
CA ALA A 81 12.10 13.83 2.19
C ALA A 81 11.18 14.74 1.37
N ASP A 82 11.57 16.03 1.28
CA ASP A 82 10.99 17.15 0.53
C ASP A 82 9.59 16.91 -0.08
N MET A 83 8.57 17.37 0.65
CA MET A 83 7.15 17.40 0.27
C MET A 83 6.82 18.36 -0.88
N HIS A 84 7.62 18.37 -1.95
CA HIS A 84 7.37 19.15 -3.15
C HIS A 84 7.18 18.22 -4.34
N THR A 85 6.00 18.33 -4.98
CA THR A 85 5.49 17.53 -6.11
C THR A 85 4.80 16.22 -5.67
N THR A 86 3.55 16.23 -5.22
CA THR A 86 2.40 16.32 -6.12
C THR A 86 1.21 16.91 -5.35
N ARG A 87 0.75 18.08 -5.79
CA ARG A 87 -0.53 18.66 -5.36
C ARG A 87 -1.65 17.76 -5.86
N THR A 88 -2.32 17.06 -4.96
CA THR A 88 -3.77 16.92 -4.84
C THR A 88 -4.05 15.85 -3.78
N HIS A 89 -4.96 16.16 -2.85
CA HIS A 89 -5.41 15.32 -1.72
C HIS A 89 -4.58 15.47 -0.43
N HIS A 90 -4.80 16.59 0.26
CA HIS A 90 -4.73 16.66 1.72
C HIS A 90 -6.14 16.94 2.23
N PRO A 91 -6.65 16.18 3.19
CA PRO A 91 -7.73 16.64 4.03
C PRO A 91 -7.39 16.38 5.50
N LEU A 92 -6.27 16.93 5.96
CA LEU A 92 -6.24 17.48 7.29
C LEU A 92 -6.23 19.00 7.14
N GLY A 93 -7.35 19.63 7.49
CA GLY A 93 -7.55 21.09 7.47
C GLY A 93 -6.77 21.83 8.56
N THR A 94 -5.56 21.39 8.88
CA THR A 94 -4.66 22.02 9.84
C THR A 94 -3.53 22.71 9.09
N GLU A 95 -3.32 23.99 9.41
CA GLU A 95 -2.16 24.76 8.99
C GLU A 95 -0.90 23.91 9.21
N ARG A 96 -0.15 23.62 8.12
CA ARG A 96 1.10 22.86 8.23
C ARG A 96 2.03 23.57 9.19
N SER A 97 2.46 22.87 10.23
CA SER A 97 3.60 23.28 11.05
C SER A 97 4.82 23.45 10.15
N LYS A 98 5.67 24.45 10.44
CA LYS A 98 6.97 24.59 9.77
C LYS A 98 8.00 23.56 10.24
N ASP A 99 7.68 22.83 11.31
CA ASP A 99 8.53 21.81 11.90
C ASP A 99 8.13 20.40 11.42
N PRO A 100 9.00 19.70 10.67
CA PRO A 100 8.79 18.30 10.25
C PRO A 100 8.56 17.35 11.43
N GLN A 101 9.10 17.66 12.60
CA GLN A 101 8.93 16.85 13.80
C GLN A 101 7.49 16.91 14.33
N GLU A 102 6.89 18.11 14.33
CA GLU A 102 5.49 18.31 14.71
C GLU A 102 4.54 17.63 13.72
N GLU A 103 4.84 17.68 12.42
CA GLU A 103 4.03 17.04 11.38
C GLU A 103 4.05 15.51 11.54
N ARG A 104 5.23 14.93 11.82
CA ARG A 104 5.35 13.49 12.07
C ARG A 104 4.65 13.06 13.36
N LEU A 105 4.75 13.86 14.43
CA LEU A 105 4.03 13.60 15.68
C LEU A 105 2.51 13.60 15.45
N ALA A 106 1.99 14.56 14.68
CA ALA A 106 0.58 14.62 14.32
C ALA A 106 0.12 13.38 13.53
N LEU A 107 0.95 12.87 12.60
CA LEU A 107 0.66 11.63 11.87
C LEU A 107 0.60 10.40 12.81
N VAL A 108 1.54 10.29 13.76
CA VAL A 108 1.52 9.21 14.76
C VAL A 108 0.23 9.26 15.59
N GLU A 109 -0.16 10.44 16.05
CA GLU A 109 -1.39 10.62 16.84
C GLU A 109 -2.64 10.32 16.03
N ALA A 110 -2.70 10.77 14.78
CA ALA A 110 -3.81 10.47 13.88
C ALA A 110 -3.92 8.97 13.58
N LEU A 111 -2.79 8.27 13.37
CA LEU A 111 -2.79 6.82 13.17
C LEU A 111 -3.25 6.07 14.43
N ILE A 112 -2.78 6.47 15.62
CA ILE A 112 -3.25 5.89 16.89
C ILE A 112 -4.77 6.07 17.01
N ALA A 113 -5.28 7.28 16.79
CA ALA A 113 -6.71 7.58 16.88
C ALA A 113 -7.53 6.77 15.88
N PHE A 114 -7.05 6.62 14.64
CA PHE A 114 -7.66 5.77 13.63
C PHE A 114 -7.70 4.31 14.07
N LEU A 115 -6.57 3.77 14.52
CA LEU A 115 -6.48 2.38 14.97
C LEU A 115 -7.43 2.13 16.13
N GLN A 116 -7.62 3.06 17.06
CA GLN A 116 -8.52 2.91 18.21
C GLN A 116 -10.00 2.73 17.84
N GLN A 117 -10.42 3.08 16.63
CA GLN A 117 -11.83 2.98 16.21
C GLN A 117 -12.32 1.52 16.23
N ASN A 118 -13.57 1.31 16.65
CA ASN A 118 -14.14 -0.04 16.84
C ASN A 118 -14.24 -0.85 15.55
N HIS A 119 -14.42 -0.18 14.41
CA HIS A 119 -14.52 -0.83 13.11
C HIS A 119 -13.17 -1.19 12.50
N VAL A 120 -12.05 -0.81 13.13
CA VAL A 120 -10.69 -1.15 12.69
C VAL A 120 -10.15 -2.30 13.55
N GLN A 121 -9.87 -3.43 12.89
CA GLN A 121 -9.28 -4.60 13.51
C GLN A 121 -7.88 -4.84 12.95
N VAL A 122 -6.95 -5.26 13.80
CA VAL A 122 -5.57 -5.53 13.40
C VAL A 122 -5.15 -6.88 13.94
N ARG A 123 -4.59 -7.72 13.07
CA ARG A 123 -4.00 -9.00 13.46
C ARG A 123 -2.61 -9.18 12.86
N PHE A 124 -1.77 -9.92 13.56
CA PHE A 124 -0.44 -10.29 13.09
C PHE A 124 -0.38 -11.75 12.67
N ALA A 125 0.03 -11.99 11.43
CA ALA A 125 0.29 -13.33 10.92
C ALA A 125 1.75 -13.71 11.26
N GLU A 126 1.95 -14.33 12.43
CA GLU A 126 3.28 -14.67 12.93
C GLU A 126 3.86 -15.94 12.29
N ARG A 127 3.02 -16.92 11.95
CA ARG A 127 3.46 -18.21 11.37
C ARG A 127 2.42 -18.79 10.39
N PRO A 128 2.84 -19.19 9.17
CA PRO A 128 4.09 -18.81 8.52
C PRO A 128 4.16 -17.28 8.31
N PRO A 129 5.36 -16.68 8.20
CA PRO A 129 5.48 -15.25 7.97
C PRO A 129 4.79 -14.85 6.67
N LEU A 130 3.91 -13.85 6.78
CA LEU A 130 3.09 -13.38 5.67
C LEU A 130 3.93 -12.51 4.72
N HIS A 131 4.03 -12.92 3.46
CA HIS A 131 4.67 -12.14 2.39
C HIS A 131 3.68 -11.65 1.32
N ALA A 132 2.38 -11.86 1.54
CA ALA A 132 1.34 -11.49 0.60
C ALA A 132 0.93 -10.01 0.76
N ARG A 133 0.48 -9.40 -0.33
CA ARG A 133 -0.23 -8.10 -0.30
C ARG A 133 -1.51 -8.20 -1.09
N CYS A 134 -2.60 -7.79 -0.45
CA CYS A 134 -3.87 -7.68 -1.14
C CYS A 134 -4.81 -6.68 -0.47
N PHE A 135 -5.77 -6.20 -1.26
CA PHE A 135 -6.87 -5.35 -0.83
C PHE A 135 -8.16 -6.00 -1.34
N LEU A 136 -9.06 -6.39 -0.45
CA LEU A 136 -10.33 -7.04 -0.78
C LEU A 136 -11.48 -6.13 -0.38
N PHE A 137 -12.21 -5.64 -1.39
CA PHE A 137 -13.36 -4.76 -1.24
C PHE A 137 -14.64 -5.56 -1.40
N TYR A 138 -15.59 -5.36 -0.48
CA TYR A 138 -16.84 -6.11 -0.46
C TYR A 138 -18.05 -5.21 -0.65
N ALA A 139 -19.17 -5.81 -1.07
CA ALA A 139 -20.45 -5.11 -1.25
C ALA A 139 -21.17 -4.87 0.10
N ASP A 140 -20.96 -5.77 1.05
CA ASP A 140 -21.60 -5.75 2.35
C ASP A 140 -20.93 -4.73 3.29
N GLN A 141 -21.72 -4.25 4.24
CA GLN A 141 -21.23 -3.39 5.31
C GLN A 141 -20.81 -4.19 6.53
N ASP A 142 -21.27 -5.42 6.65
CA ASP A 142 -21.11 -6.24 7.84
C ASP A 142 -19.83 -7.10 7.81
N SER A 143 -19.62 -7.83 8.89
CA SER A 143 -18.50 -8.75 9.06
C SER A 143 -18.65 -10.07 8.30
N ALA A 144 -19.74 -10.29 7.54
CA ALA A 144 -20.00 -11.56 6.88
C ALA A 144 -19.10 -11.81 5.67
N ARG A 145 -18.62 -10.75 4.99
CA ARG A 145 -17.66 -10.82 3.88
C ARG A 145 -18.13 -11.75 2.75
N SER A 146 -19.42 -11.71 2.48
CA SER A 146 -20.14 -12.66 1.63
C SER A 146 -20.14 -12.27 0.14
N ALA A 147 -19.77 -11.02 -0.18
CA ALA A 147 -19.91 -10.47 -1.51
C ALA A 147 -18.66 -9.68 -1.95
N PRO A 148 -17.52 -10.34 -2.22
CA PRO A 148 -16.32 -9.65 -2.72
C PRO A 148 -16.60 -9.03 -4.10
N GLN A 149 -16.30 -7.74 -4.25
CA GLN A 149 -16.52 -6.99 -5.50
C GLN A 149 -15.25 -6.70 -6.26
N THR A 150 -14.18 -6.35 -5.55
CA THR A 150 -12.90 -6.00 -6.16
C THR A 150 -11.77 -6.54 -5.30
N ALA A 151 -10.74 -7.08 -5.93
CA ALA A 151 -9.48 -7.39 -5.29
C ALA A 151 -8.34 -6.69 -6.01
N ILE A 152 -7.34 -6.26 -5.24
CA ILE A 152 -6.01 -5.91 -5.76
C ILE A 152 -5.05 -6.90 -5.14
N VAL A 153 -4.22 -7.55 -5.95
CA VAL A 153 -3.18 -8.48 -5.50
C VAL A 153 -1.88 -8.13 -6.22
N GLY A 154 -0.77 -8.06 -5.48
CA GLY A 154 0.50 -7.67 -6.07
C GLY A 154 1.63 -7.51 -5.08
N SER A 155 2.60 -6.67 -5.46
CA SER A 155 3.85 -6.45 -4.73
C SER A 155 3.87 -5.19 -3.86
N SER A 156 2.88 -4.30 -3.97
CA SER A 156 2.84 -3.05 -3.20
C SER A 156 2.45 -3.23 -1.73
N ASP A 157 3.26 -2.70 -0.83
CA ASP A 157 2.90 -2.48 0.58
C ASP A 157 2.21 -1.12 0.81
N LEU A 158 1.67 -0.91 2.01
CA LEU A 158 1.18 0.40 2.47
C LEU A 158 2.34 1.32 2.89
N THR A 159 3.30 1.53 2.00
CA THR A 159 4.38 2.52 2.16
C THR A 159 4.24 3.63 1.12
N ARG A 160 4.81 4.81 1.35
CA ARG A 160 4.73 5.90 0.38
C ARG A 160 5.31 5.48 -0.97
N THR A 161 6.47 4.83 -0.92
CA THR A 161 7.15 4.33 -2.13
C THR A 161 6.38 3.22 -2.83
N GLY A 162 5.80 2.26 -2.09
CA GLY A 162 5.00 1.17 -2.67
C GLY A 162 3.71 1.63 -3.33
N LEU A 163 3.15 2.75 -2.87
CA LEU A 163 1.92 3.33 -3.40
C LEU A 163 2.14 4.28 -4.60
N LEU A 164 3.33 4.88 -4.73
CA LEU A 164 3.57 5.98 -5.67
C LEU A 164 4.74 5.79 -6.65
N THR A 165 5.85 5.16 -6.25
CA THR A 165 7.12 5.31 -7.00
C THR A 165 7.88 4.03 -7.27
N ASN A 166 7.79 3.01 -6.41
CA ASN A 166 8.46 1.75 -6.66
C ASN A 166 7.91 1.12 -7.94
N ALA A 167 8.78 0.43 -8.67
CA ALA A 167 8.36 -0.44 -9.76
C ALA A 167 7.64 -1.65 -9.16
N GLU A 168 6.33 -1.52 -9.04
CA GLU A 168 5.45 -2.53 -8.47
C GLU A 168 4.69 -3.25 -9.58
N LEU A 169 4.08 -4.39 -9.27
CA LEU A 169 3.18 -5.07 -10.18
C LEU A 169 1.96 -5.53 -9.39
N ASN A 170 0.81 -4.90 -9.67
CA ASN A 170 -0.45 -5.25 -9.05
C ASN A 170 -1.51 -5.51 -10.12
N VAL A 171 -2.38 -6.48 -9.86
CA VAL A 171 -3.51 -6.81 -10.71
C VAL A 171 -4.81 -6.48 -10.00
N VAL A 172 -5.72 -5.84 -10.72
CA VAL A 172 -7.08 -5.52 -10.24
C VAL A 172 -8.07 -6.53 -10.80
N HIS A 173 -8.75 -7.23 -9.91
CA HIS A 173 -9.81 -8.18 -10.22
C HIS A 173 -11.17 -7.58 -9.85
N ARG A 174 -12.16 -7.65 -10.75
CA ARG A 174 -13.49 -7.04 -10.54
C ARG A 174 -14.61 -8.03 -10.84
N ALA A 175 -15.52 -8.22 -9.88
CA ALA A 175 -16.74 -9.01 -10.05
C ALA A 175 -17.66 -8.43 -11.12
N HIS A 176 -17.69 -7.10 -11.24
CA HIS A 176 -18.55 -6.37 -12.16
C HIS A 176 -17.75 -5.85 -13.35
N LEU A 177 -17.69 -6.66 -14.40
CA LEU A 177 -17.24 -6.21 -15.72
C LEU A 177 -18.37 -5.52 -16.48
N THR A 178 -18.02 -4.55 -17.32
CA THR A 178 -18.95 -3.89 -18.26
C THR A 178 -18.74 -4.44 -19.67
N HIS A 179 -19.63 -4.06 -20.60
CA HIS A 179 -19.49 -4.45 -22.01
C HIS A 179 -18.25 -3.86 -22.67
N ASP A 180 -17.85 -2.65 -22.25
CA ASP A 180 -16.64 -1.99 -22.73
C ASP A 180 -15.37 -2.76 -22.31
N ASP A 181 -15.43 -3.42 -21.15
CA ASP A 181 -14.32 -4.23 -20.64
C ASP A 181 -14.06 -5.46 -21.52
N ILE A 182 -15.11 -6.05 -22.09
CA ILE A 182 -15.08 -7.34 -22.80
C ILE A 182 -15.30 -7.21 -24.31
N THR A 183 -15.01 -6.04 -24.89
CA THR A 183 -15.18 -5.84 -26.34
C THR A 183 -14.36 -6.83 -27.14
N LEU A 184 -14.92 -7.35 -28.25
CA LEU A 184 -14.23 -8.30 -29.14
C LEU A 184 -12.90 -7.76 -29.66
N LYS A 185 -12.75 -6.44 -29.78
CA LYS A 185 -11.49 -5.79 -30.15
C LYS A 185 -10.39 -6.07 -29.12
N ARG A 186 -10.70 -6.06 -27.82
CA ARG A 186 -9.74 -6.34 -26.74
C ARG A 186 -9.40 -7.82 -26.62
N LEU A 187 -10.36 -8.69 -26.94
CA LEU A 187 -10.19 -10.15 -26.92
C LEU A 187 -9.47 -10.67 -28.18
N ARG A 188 -9.36 -9.85 -29.23
CA ARG A 188 -8.73 -10.25 -30.50
C ARG A 188 -7.25 -10.49 -30.28
N GLY A 189 -6.81 -11.74 -30.48
CA GLY A 189 -5.43 -12.18 -30.28
C GLY A 189 -5.18 -12.87 -28.93
N LEU A 190 -6.16 -12.85 -28.01
CA LEU A 190 -6.12 -13.64 -26.78
C LEU A 190 -6.82 -15.01 -26.92
N LEU A 191 -7.60 -15.17 -28.00
CA LEU A 191 -8.47 -16.32 -28.20
C LEU A 191 -8.21 -17.00 -29.54
N GLU A 192 -8.30 -18.32 -29.53
CA GLU A 192 -8.21 -19.16 -30.70
C GLU A 192 -9.40 -18.94 -31.65
N ARG A 193 -9.27 -19.40 -32.90
CA ARG A 193 -10.33 -19.21 -33.92
C ARG A 193 -11.66 -19.83 -33.51
N GLU A 194 -11.61 -21.01 -32.90
CA GLU A 194 -12.79 -21.77 -32.47
C GLU A 194 -13.49 -21.05 -31.31
N GLU A 195 -12.73 -20.64 -30.30
CA GLU A 195 -13.24 -19.88 -29.14
C GLU A 195 -13.89 -18.56 -29.57
N ARG A 196 -13.29 -17.85 -30.52
CA ARG A 196 -13.89 -16.64 -31.11
C ARG A 196 -15.24 -16.93 -31.78
N THR A 197 -15.34 -18.06 -32.47
CA THR A 197 -16.58 -18.46 -33.15
C THR A 197 -17.68 -18.78 -32.12
N LEU A 198 -17.33 -19.50 -31.05
CA LEU A 198 -18.25 -19.77 -29.94
C LEU A 198 -18.71 -18.48 -29.25
N LEU A 199 -17.80 -17.55 -28.94
CA LEU A 199 -18.18 -16.26 -28.34
C LEU A 199 -19.09 -15.42 -29.24
N LEU A 200 -18.94 -15.50 -30.57
CA LEU A 200 -19.84 -14.81 -31.50
C LEU A 200 -21.26 -15.39 -31.51
N GLN A 201 -21.43 -16.66 -31.10
CA GLN A 201 -22.73 -17.31 -30.97
C GLN A 201 -23.41 -16.98 -29.62
N CYS A 202 -22.65 -16.52 -28.63
CA CYS A 202 -23.19 -16.13 -27.34
C CYS A 202 -23.89 -14.75 -27.39
N SER A 203 -25.00 -14.64 -26.65
CA SER A 203 -25.60 -13.34 -26.32
C SER A 203 -24.62 -12.45 -25.55
N GLN A 204 -24.95 -11.16 -25.47
CA GLN A 204 -24.15 -10.19 -24.76
C GLN A 204 -24.05 -10.51 -23.25
N GLU A 205 -25.16 -10.94 -22.65
CA GLU A 205 -25.26 -11.35 -21.26
C GLU A 205 -24.43 -12.61 -20.97
N GLN A 206 -24.49 -13.60 -21.86
CA GLN A 206 -23.68 -14.83 -21.74
C GLN A 206 -22.18 -14.54 -21.79
N ARG A 207 -21.73 -13.66 -22.70
CA ARG A 207 -20.33 -13.26 -22.77
C ARG A 207 -19.87 -12.55 -21.49
N LEU A 208 -20.73 -11.69 -20.95
CA LEU A 208 -20.45 -10.98 -19.71
C LEU A 208 -20.36 -11.93 -18.52
N LEU A 209 -21.28 -12.88 -18.42
CA LEU A 209 -21.24 -13.92 -17.40
C LEU A 209 -19.97 -14.77 -17.53
N ALA A 210 -19.66 -15.26 -18.74
CA ALA A 210 -18.48 -16.06 -19.00
C ALA A 210 -17.18 -15.34 -18.64
N ALA A 211 -17.06 -14.04 -18.95
CA ALA A 211 -15.89 -13.24 -18.60
C ALA A 211 -15.76 -12.99 -17.08
N ARG A 212 -16.88 -12.92 -16.36
CA ARG A 212 -16.89 -12.67 -14.91
C ARG A 212 -16.56 -13.93 -14.10
N LEU A 213 -16.98 -15.11 -14.56
CA LEU A 213 -16.88 -16.37 -13.80
C LEU A 213 -15.47 -16.66 -13.23
N PRO A 214 -14.39 -16.61 -14.02
CA PRO A 214 -13.04 -16.83 -13.47
C PRO A 214 -12.67 -15.83 -12.37
N THR A 215 -13.10 -14.58 -12.53
CA THR A 215 -12.83 -13.54 -11.52
C THR A 215 -13.64 -13.77 -10.25
N LEU A 216 -14.90 -14.19 -10.35
CA LEU A 216 -15.72 -14.51 -9.18
C LEU A 216 -15.13 -15.67 -8.37
N LEU A 217 -14.68 -16.74 -9.04
CA LEU A 217 -14.01 -17.88 -8.40
C LEU A 217 -12.70 -17.46 -7.72
N LEU A 218 -11.92 -16.60 -8.39
CA LEU A 218 -10.71 -16.05 -7.78
C LEU A 218 -11.01 -15.22 -6.53
N LEU A 219 -12.03 -14.35 -6.58
CA LEU A 219 -12.44 -13.53 -5.44
C LEU A 219 -12.92 -14.38 -4.26
N GLU A 220 -13.65 -15.46 -4.52
CA GLU A 220 -14.02 -16.45 -3.50
C GLU A 220 -12.78 -17.09 -2.86
N HIS A 221 -11.82 -17.55 -3.68
CA HIS A 221 -10.59 -18.14 -3.18
C HIS A 221 -9.74 -17.15 -2.36
N LEU A 222 -9.64 -15.89 -2.80
CA LEU A 222 -8.92 -14.84 -2.08
C LEU A 222 -9.58 -14.53 -0.73
N THR A 223 -10.92 -14.46 -0.71
CA THR A 223 -11.69 -14.26 0.52
C THR A 223 -11.47 -15.41 1.50
N THR A 224 -11.52 -16.64 1.01
CA THR A 224 -11.27 -17.87 1.80
C THR A 224 -9.84 -17.90 2.33
N TRP A 225 -8.86 -17.58 1.47
CA TRP A 225 -7.46 -17.49 1.85
C TRP A 225 -7.24 -16.44 2.93
N PHE A 226 -7.83 -15.24 2.79
CA PHE A 226 -7.71 -14.19 3.80
C PHE A 226 -8.35 -14.61 5.12
N ALA A 227 -9.56 -15.19 5.08
CA ALA A 227 -10.26 -15.67 6.26
C ALA A 227 -9.43 -16.72 7.03
N HIS A 228 -8.84 -17.68 6.32
CA HIS A 228 -7.95 -18.68 6.91
C HIS A 228 -6.77 -18.04 7.67
N HIS A 229 -6.07 -17.09 7.05
CA HIS A 229 -4.94 -16.41 7.71
C HIS A 229 -5.40 -15.51 8.84
N TRP A 230 -6.56 -14.85 8.69
CA TRP A 230 -7.14 -14.01 9.71
C TRP A 230 -7.45 -14.81 10.98
N GLU A 231 -8.06 -15.98 10.85
CA GLU A 231 -8.42 -16.86 11.97
C GLU A 231 -7.22 -17.35 12.77
N HIS A 232 -6.09 -17.61 12.09
CA HIS A 232 -4.86 -18.09 12.71
C HIS A 232 -3.92 -16.97 13.19
N ALA A 233 -4.21 -15.72 12.82
CA ALA A 233 -3.44 -14.56 13.24
C ALA A 233 -3.81 -14.13 14.67
N THR A 234 -2.85 -13.54 15.37
CA THR A 234 -3.02 -13.04 16.74
C THR A 234 -3.57 -11.62 16.72
N ASP A 235 -4.38 -11.23 17.71
CA ASP A 235 -4.80 -9.83 17.86
C ASP A 235 -3.55 -8.94 18.05
N GLY A 236 -3.37 -8.02 17.12
CA GLY A 236 -2.21 -7.14 17.04
C GLY A 236 -2.51 -5.69 17.38
N LYS A 237 -3.79 -5.33 17.56
CA LYS A 237 -4.22 -3.93 17.65
C LYS A 237 -3.60 -3.21 18.83
N GLY A 238 -3.69 -3.80 20.01
CA GLY A 238 -3.09 -3.23 21.23
C GLY A 238 -1.57 -3.12 21.13
N ARG A 239 -0.91 -4.13 20.55
CA ARG A 239 0.55 -4.17 20.38
C ARG A 239 1.04 -3.08 19.43
N LEU A 240 0.35 -2.86 18.31
CA LEU A 240 0.67 -1.80 17.35
C LEU A 240 0.49 -0.40 17.95
N ILE A 241 -0.63 -0.18 18.67
CA ILE A 241 -0.89 1.10 19.35
C ILE A 241 0.18 1.37 20.43
N ALA A 242 0.52 0.38 21.25
CA ALA A 242 1.55 0.53 22.28
C ALA A 242 2.92 0.87 21.69
N HIS A 243 3.27 0.25 20.55
CA HIS A 243 4.50 0.58 19.83
C HIS A 243 4.51 2.04 19.33
N LEU A 244 3.44 2.48 18.69
CA LEU A 244 3.29 3.88 18.24
C LEU A 244 3.31 4.87 19.43
N GLN A 245 2.73 4.52 20.57
CA GLN A 245 2.77 5.33 21.79
C GLN A 245 4.19 5.45 22.38
N ALA A 246 4.95 4.36 22.37
CA ALA A 246 6.35 4.37 22.82
C ALA A 246 7.21 5.27 21.92
N HIS A 247 7.03 5.18 20.60
CA HIS A 247 7.68 6.08 19.65
C HIS A 247 7.23 7.54 19.87
N LYS A 248 5.94 7.78 20.10
CA LYS A 248 5.41 9.11 20.43
C LYS A 248 6.13 9.76 21.62
N ALA A 249 6.43 8.99 22.66
CA ALA A 249 7.12 9.50 23.85
C ALA A 249 8.52 10.05 23.54
N GLN A 250 9.21 9.54 22.51
CA GLN A 250 10.54 10.00 22.12
C GLN A 250 10.54 11.47 21.67
N TYR A 251 9.46 11.93 21.03
CA TYR A 251 9.31 13.33 20.61
C TYR A 251 9.20 14.31 21.77
N TYR A 252 8.56 13.90 22.88
CA TYR A 252 8.44 14.71 24.10
C TYR A 252 9.70 14.64 24.98
N SER A 253 10.55 13.63 24.77
CA SER A 253 11.76 13.38 25.56
C SER A 253 13.01 14.01 24.96
N ALA A 254 12.95 14.51 23.72
CA ALA A 254 14.07 15.20 23.09
C ALA A 254 14.36 16.50 23.87
N PRO A 255 15.56 16.67 24.45
CA PRO A 255 15.88 17.92 25.13
C PRO A 255 15.75 19.05 24.12
N LEU A 256 14.92 20.05 24.46
CA LEU A 256 14.93 21.37 23.83
C LEU A 256 16.39 21.79 23.70
N ARG A 257 16.95 21.72 22.49
CA ARG A 257 18.24 22.36 22.22
C ARG A 257 17.99 23.83 22.49
N GLN A 258 18.46 24.32 23.63
CA GLN A 258 18.58 25.74 23.91
C GLN A 258 19.48 26.34 22.83
N HIS A 259 18.88 26.79 21.73
CA HIS A 259 19.49 27.81 20.89
C HIS A 259 19.31 29.15 21.62
N ASP A 260 20.10 29.33 22.66
CA ASP A 260 20.41 30.63 23.26
C ASP A 260 21.79 30.53 23.90
N GLN A 261 22.82 30.63 23.05
CA GLN A 261 24.07 31.27 23.48
C GLN A 261 24.28 32.52 22.63
N PRO A 262 24.32 33.72 23.23
CA PRO A 262 24.62 34.94 22.53
C PRO A 262 26.13 35.03 22.24
N GLY A 263 26.46 35.14 20.96
CA GLY A 263 27.62 35.84 20.41
C GLY A 263 29.00 35.62 21.05
N GLU A 264 29.78 34.71 20.47
CA GLU A 264 31.21 34.95 20.33
C GLU A 264 31.50 35.38 18.88
N ALA A 265 32.18 36.52 18.78
CA ALA A 265 32.52 37.22 17.55
C ALA A 265 33.52 36.44 16.68
N PRO A 266 33.56 36.67 15.35
CA PRO A 266 34.42 35.92 14.45
C PRO A 266 35.86 36.41 14.56
N GLU A 267 36.76 35.52 14.99
CA GLU A 267 38.20 35.73 14.86
C GLU A 267 38.66 35.45 13.42
N GLN A 268 39.64 36.26 13.00
CA GLN A 268 39.95 36.62 11.64
C GLN A 268 40.58 35.50 10.81
N ALA A 269 40.35 35.59 9.50
CA ALA A 269 40.96 34.77 8.46
C ALA A 269 42.48 35.01 8.31
N GLN A 270 43.22 33.94 8.00
CA GLN A 270 44.42 33.99 7.16
C GLN A 270 44.50 32.80 6.18
N PRO A 271 45.14 32.95 5.00
CA PRO A 271 44.93 32.10 3.83
C PRO A 271 46.20 31.25 3.50
N PRO A 272 46.46 30.75 2.26
CA PRO A 272 46.58 29.31 2.01
C PRO A 272 47.99 28.83 1.61
N HIS A 273 48.33 27.59 1.98
CA HIS A 273 49.39 26.77 1.36
C HIS A 273 48.76 25.40 1.09
N GLY A 274 48.84 24.73 -0.08
CA GLY A 274 49.75 24.84 -1.21
C GLY A 274 50.44 23.47 -1.41
N LYS A 275 49.84 22.59 -2.25
CA LYS A 275 50.41 21.38 -2.92
C LYS A 275 50.90 20.25 -1.96
N ASP A 276 50.84 18.95 -2.23
CA ASP A 276 51.08 18.18 -3.45
C ASP A 276 50.47 16.76 -3.36
N ALA A 277 50.50 16.10 -4.52
CA ALA A 277 50.05 14.77 -4.93
C ALA A 277 50.18 13.57 -3.95
N SER A 278 49.27 12.59 -4.06
CA SER A 278 49.50 11.25 -4.65
C SER A 278 48.45 10.21 -4.21
N ALA A 279 47.89 9.48 -5.19
CA ALA A 279 47.05 8.29 -5.01
C ALA A 279 47.94 7.05 -4.67
N PRO A 280 47.42 5.89 -4.19
CA PRO A 280 46.62 5.02 -5.06
C PRO A 280 45.49 4.20 -4.40
N HIS A 281 44.70 3.60 -5.30
CA HIS A 281 43.69 2.57 -5.13
C HIS A 281 44.03 1.46 -4.12
N SER A 282 43.03 1.10 -3.30
CA SER A 282 42.89 -0.26 -2.78
C SER A 282 41.41 -0.66 -2.80
N GLY A 283 41.15 -1.81 -3.43
CA GLY A 283 39.81 -2.32 -3.71
C GLY A 283 39.13 -2.85 -2.46
N THR A 284 37.84 -2.54 -2.35
CA THR A 284 36.91 -3.25 -1.49
C THR A 284 36.53 -4.58 -2.14
N PRO A 285 36.68 -5.74 -1.46
CA PRO A 285 36.11 -6.98 -1.94
C PRO A 285 34.59 -6.93 -1.78
N ARG A 286 33.90 -7.20 -2.89
CA ARG A 286 32.46 -7.32 -3.00
C ARG A 286 32.02 -8.51 -2.12
N LYS A 287 31.21 -8.26 -1.08
CA LYS A 287 30.55 -9.33 -0.34
C LYS A 287 29.53 -9.99 -1.27
N GLU A 288 29.72 -11.29 -1.48
CA GLU A 288 28.81 -12.19 -2.17
C GLU A 288 27.42 -12.11 -1.52
N THR A 289 26.42 -11.83 -2.35
CA THR A 289 25.00 -11.84 -1.97
C THR A 289 24.49 -13.28 -1.97
N TRP A 290 23.63 -13.59 -1.00
CA TRP A 290 23.04 -14.90 -0.64
C TRP A 290 22.18 -15.61 -1.71
N ALA A 291 22.32 -15.27 -2.99
CA ALA A 291 21.44 -15.75 -4.06
C ALA A 291 21.94 -17.00 -4.83
N GLU A 292 23.05 -17.63 -4.43
CA GLU A 292 23.64 -18.76 -5.19
C GLU A 292 23.67 -20.11 -4.46
N HIS A 293 23.01 -20.28 -3.32
CA HIS A 293 23.11 -21.53 -2.53
C HIS A 293 21.88 -22.45 -2.49
N ASP A 294 20.82 -22.21 -3.29
CA ASP A 294 19.59 -23.01 -3.15
C ASP A 294 19.05 -23.65 -4.43
N TYR A 295 19.91 -23.94 -5.42
CA TYR A 295 19.49 -24.62 -6.67
C TYR A 295 20.14 -25.98 -6.98
N THR A 296 20.90 -26.57 -6.05
CA THR A 296 21.61 -27.86 -6.30
C THR A 296 21.30 -28.99 -5.32
N GLN A 297 20.27 -28.90 -4.48
CA GLN A 297 19.94 -29.95 -3.48
C GLN A 297 18.51 -30.52 -3.57
N ARG A 298 17.92 -30.59 -4.77
CA ARG A 298 16.69 -31.38 -5.03
C ARG A 298 16.73 -32.17 -6.33
N GLN A 299 17.85 -32.84 -6.60
CA GLN A 299 17.87 -34.00 -7.49
C GLN A 299 18.76 -35.08 -6.87
N GLN A 300 18.24 -35.71 -5.82
CA GLN A 300 18.56 -37.07 -5.35
C GLN A 300 17.79 -37.31 -4.05
N GLY A 301 16.70 -38.05 -4.16
CA GLY A 301 15.77 -38.39 -3.08
C GLY A 301 14.50 -38.97 -3.64
#